data_AF-A0A5E5QPW0-F1
#
_entry.id   AF-A0A5E5QPW0-F1
#
_cell.length_a   1.000
_cell.length_b   1.000
_cell.length_c   1.000
_cell.angle_alpha   90.00
_cell.angle_beta   90.00
_cell.angle_gamma   90.00
#
_symmetry.space_group_name_H-M   'P 1'
#
loop_
_entity.id
_entity.type
_entity.pdbx_description
1 polymer ?
#
loop_
_entity_poly.entity_id
_entity_poly.type
_entity_poly.pdbx_seq_one_letter_code
_entity_poly.pdbx_strand_id
1 'polypeptide(L)' 'MTQIKPRKQRTTFTTEQKLDYAKLMVNENYTNKQIIEISGAGPTAVIRWKKQYLAELNGQA' A
#
# COMPACT_ATOMS: atom_id res chain seq x y z
N MET A 1 18.04 24.83 -20.04
CA MET A 1 17.11 23.78 -20.47
C MET A 1 16.72 22.96 -19.24
N THR A 2 15.50 23.09 -18.75
CA THR A 2 15.00 22.33 -17.59
C THR A 2 14.54 20.95 -18.04
N GLN A 3 15.17 19.88 -17.52
CA GLN A 3 14.78 18.51 -17.84
C GLN A 3 13.42 18.20 -17.20
N ILE A 4 12.39 17.98 -18.02
CA ILE A 4 11.07 17.53 -17.56
C ILE A 4 11.18 16.04 -17.26
N LYS A 5 11.18 15.68 -15.98
CA LYS A 5 11.19 14.28 -15.56
C LYS A 5 9.83 13.63 -15.89
N PRO A 6 9.79 12.48 -16.58
CA PRO A 6 8.52 11.82 -16.90
C PRO A 6 7.77 11.45 -15.63
N ARG A 7 6.47 11.76 -15.59
CA ARG A 7 5.60 11.45 -14.45
C ARG A 7 5.47 9.93 -14.33
N LYS A 8 5.67 9.40 -13.11
CA LYS A 8 5.40 7.98 -12.84
C LYS A 8 3.95 7.64 -13.23
N GLN A 9 3.79 6.53 -13.93
CA GLN A 9 2.46 6.00 -14.27
C GLN A 9 1.67 5.76 -12.99
N ARG A 10 0.39 6.14 -12.99
CA ARG A 10 -0.50 5.93 -11.85
C ARG A 10 -0.96 4.48 -11.87
N THR A 11 -0.48 3.68 -10.93
CA THR A 11 -1.03 2.36 -10.64
C THR A 11 -2.33 2.50 -9.85
N THR A 12 -3.39 1.85 -10.34
CA THR A 12 -4.67 1.73 -9.67
C THR A 12 -4.78 0.35 -9.05
N PHE A 13 -5.12 0.28 -7.76
CA PHE A 13 -5.32 -0.96 -7.02
C PHE A 13 -6.80 -1.11 -6.69
N THR A 14 -7.34 -2.32 -6.85
CA THR A 14 -8.70 -2.65 -6.39
C THR A 14 -8.75 -2.63 -4.86
N THR A 15 -9.96 -2.53 -4.28
CA THR A 15 -10.12 -2.57 -2.82
C THR A 15 -9.63 -3.89 -2.24
N GLU A 16 -9.92 -5.01 -2.92
CA GLU A 16 -9.47 -6.36 -2.55
C GLU A 16 -7.94 -6.46 -2.51
N GLN A 17 -7.25 -5.98 -3.55
CA GLN A 17 -5.78 -5.99 -3.59
C GLN A 17 -5.16 -5.23 -2.41
N LYS A 18 -5.71 -4.05 -2.08
CA LYS A 18 -5.23 -3.25 -0.94
C LYS A 18 -5.41 -3.99 0.38
N LEU A 19 -6.54 -4.68 0.53
CA LEU A 19 -6.90 -5.44 1.71
C LEU A 19 -6.03 -6.68 1.87
N ASP A 20 -5.73 -7.39 0.78
CA ASP A 20 -4.81 -8.54 0.81
C ASP A 20 -3.41 -8.11 1.23
N TYR A 21 -2.88 -7.01 0.65
CA TYR A 21 -1.59 -6.47 1.09
C TYR A 21 -1.60 -6.04 2.56
N ALA A 22 -2.70 -5.48 3.05
CA ALA A 22 -2.82 -5.11 4.46
C ALA A 22 -2.82 -6.33 5.39
N LYS A 23 -3.52 -7.41 5.01
CA LYS A 23 -3.50 -8.69 5.73
C LYS A 23 -2.10 -9.28 5.79
N LEU A 24 -1.34 -9.28 4.68
CA LEU A 24 0.04 -9.76 4.67
C LEU A 24 0.91 -9.00 5.69
N MET A 25 0.75 -7.68 5.80
CA MET A 25 1.53 -6.86 6.73
C MET A 25 1.15 -7.01 8.20
N VAL A 26 -0.10 -7.34 8.49
CA VAL A 26 -0.62 -7.40 9.88
C VAL A 26 -0.63 -8.83 10.40
N ASN A 27 -1.02 -9.80 9.58
CA ASN A 27 -1.22 -11.18 9.99
C ASN A 27 -0.01 -12.07 9.69
N GLU A 28 0.73 -11.77 8.61
CA GLU A 28 1.85 -12.60 8.14
C GLU A 28 3.24 -11.96 8.34
N ASN A 29 3.31 -10.86 9.11
CA ASN A 29 4.55 -10.15 9.42
C ASN A 29 5.35 -9.64 8.20
N TYR A 30 4.70 -9.44 7.05
CA TYR A 30 5.37 -8.79 5.93
C TYR A 30 5.73 -7.35 6.30
N THR A 31 6.95 -6.97 5.94
CA THR A 31 7.41 -5.59 6.08
C THR A 31 6.78 -4.70 5.00
N ASN A 32 6.63 -3.42 5.29
CA ASN A 32 6.17 -2.44 4.30
C ASN A 32 7.08 -2.44 3.05
N LYS A 33 8.39 -2.70 3.21
CA LYS A 33 9.34 -2.78 2.10
C LYS A 33 9.02 -3.93 1.15
N GLN A 34 8.76 -5.13 1.69
CA GLN A 34 8.36 -6.28 0.88
C GLN A 34 7.06 -6.01 0.12
N ILE A 35 6.07 -5.38 0.76
CA ILE A 35 4.82 -5.04 0.06
C ILE A 35 5.04 -3.97 -1.01
N ILE A 36 5.91 -2.98 -0.80
CA ILE A 36 6.28 -2.01 -1.83
C ILE A 36 6.88 -2.72 -3.05
N GLU A 37 7.77 -3.69 -2.82
CA GLU A 37 8.42 -4.45 -3.89
C GLU A 37 7.42 -5.35 -4.64
N ILE A 38 6.54 -6.05 -3.93
CA ILE A 38 5.55 -6.97 -4.52
C ILE A 38 4.45 -6.20 -5.28
N SER A 39 3.93 -5.12 -4.67
CA SER A 39 2.79 -4.37 -5.22
C SER A 39 3.19 -3.30 -6.24
N GLY A 40 4.45 -2.85 -6.22
CA GLY A 40 4.88 -1.65 -6.95
C GLY A 40 4.23 -0.35 -6.43
N ALA A 41 3.55 -0.39 -5.28
CA ALA A 41 2.89 0.77 -4.70
C ALA A 41 3.88 1.72 -4.01
N GLY A 42 3.50 2.99 -3.90
CA GLY A 42 4.29 3.95 -3.14
C GLY A 42 4.24 3.68 -1.63
N PRO A 43 5.29 4.06 -0.87
CA PRO A 43 5.38 3.81 0.57
C PRO A 43 4.21 4.39 1.35
N THR A 44 3.76 5.60 0.99
CA THR A 44 2.60 6.24 1.63
C THR A 44 1.30 5.47 1.41
N ALA A 45 1.14 4.82 0.25
CA ALA A 45 -0.06 4.03 -0.05
C ALA A 45 -0.10 2.78 0.84
N VAL A 46 1.02 2.05 0.91
CA VAL A 46 1.17 0.83 1.73
C VAL A 46 0.91 1.13 3.21
N ILE A 47 1.49 2.20 3.75
CA ILE A 47 1.25 2.62 5.15
C ILE A 47 -0.23 2.92 5.39
N ARG A 48 -0.90 3.59 4.43
CA ARG A 48 -2.32 3.92 4.54
C ARG A 48 -3.21 2.67 4.55
N TRP A 49 -2.94 1.69 3.70
CA TRP A 49 -3.70 0.43 3.67
C TRP A 49 -3.57 -0.33 4.99
N LYS A 50 -2.35 -0.42 5.53
CA LYS A 50 -2.11 -1.03 6.84
C LYS A 50 -2.89 -0.31 7.95
N LYS A 51 -2.82 1.01 7.99
CA LYS A 51 -3.53 1.83 8.99
C LYS A 51 -5.04 1.64 8.90
N GLN A 52 -5.58 1.63 7.68
CA GLN A 52 -7.01 1.43 7.46
C GLN A 52 -7.46 0.05 7.95
N TYR A 53 -6.74 -1.01 7.60
CA TYR A 53 -7.06 -2.36 8.05
C TYR A 53 -7.01 -2.50 9.59
N LEU A 54 -6.02 -1.89 10.24
CA LEU A 54 -5.96 -1.86 11.72
C LEU A 54 -7.15 -1.11 12.34
N ALA A 55 -7.62 -0.02 11.71
CA ALA A 55 -8.80 0.70 12.18
C ALA A 55 -10.08 -0.14 12.00
N GLU A 56 -10.23 -0.85 10.88
CA GLU A 56 -11.33 -1.78 10.63
C GLU A 56 -11.35 -2.92 11.67
N LEU A 57 -10.19 -3.50 12.00
CA LEU A 57 -10.07 -4.52 13.06
C LEU A 57 -10.47 -4.00 14.44
N ASN A 58 -10.24 -2.72 14.71
CA ASN A 58 -10.61 -2.06 15.98
C ASN A 58 -12.05 -1.52 15.99
N GLY A 59 -12.82 -1.72 14.91
CA GLY A 59 -14.19 -1.19 14.80
C GLY A 59 -14.28 0.33 14.66
N GLN A 60 -13.23 0.98 14.16
CA GLN A 60 -13.10 2.45 14.04
C GLN A 60 -13.27 2.96 12.59
N ALA A 61 -13.80 2.14 11.69
CA ALA A 61 -13.93 2.43 10.26
C ALA A 61 -15.25 3.14 9.90
#